data_AF-W0FXZ0-F1
#
_entry.id   AF-W0FXZ0-F1
#
_cell.length_a   1.000
_cell.length_b   1.000
_cell.length_c   1.000
_cell.angle_alpha   90.00
_cell.angle_beta   90.00
_cell.angle_gamma   90.00
#
_symmetry.space_group_name_H-M   'P 1'
#
loop_
_entity.id
_entity.type
_entity.pdbx_description
1 polymer ?
#
loop_
_entity_poly.entity_id
_entity_poly.type
_entity_poly.pdbx_seq_one_letter_code
_entity_poly.pdbx_strand_id
1 'polypeptide(L)'
;MSLDAGLRDTRPVEWREQVHVAEGIRDWDAAISLVSARAECYSTDFQAHDNHLWHMDLLVRAERFEQLTELALTDVHARRRLNRALHERGIDTTLRRRAKAGDSGALYHLVKLLCERAQFREAHEAVERLDPENEYAHQLVAELRTASGGAR
;
A
#
# COMPACT_ATOMS: atom_id res chain seq x y z
N MET A 1 39.87 -13.55 39.50
CA MET A 1 38.44 -13.72 39.17
C MET A 1 37.76 -12.37 39.31
N SER A 2 37.72 -11.59 38.23
CA SER A 2 36.97 -10.33 38.18
C SER A 2 35.69 -10.58 37.40
N LEU A 3 34.55 -10.38 38.05
CA LEU A 3 33.23 -10.45 37.44
C LEU A 3 33.01 -9.16 36.66
N ASP A 4 33.00 -9.29 35.33
CA ASP A 4 32.52 -8.28 34.40
C ASP A 4 31.00 -8.16 34.57
N ALA A 5 30.58 -7.20 35.39
CA ALA A 5 29.17 -6.85 35.54
C ALA A 5 28.77 -5.97 34.36
N GLY A 6 28.38 -6.62 33.26
CA GLY A 6 27.74 -5.97 32.13
C GLY A 6 26.51 -5.19 32.60
N LEU A 7 26.67 -3.87 32.68
CA LEU A 7 25.58 -2.90 32.80
C LEU A 7 24.66 -3.11 31.59
N ARG A 8 23.59 -3.88 31.78
CA ARG A 8 22.46 -3.85 30.85
C ARG A 8 21.90 -2.44 30.94
N ASP A 9 21.91 -1.73 29.82
CA ASP A 9 21.23 -0.46 29.68
C ASP A 9 19.73 -0.68 29.93
N THR A 10 19.24 -0.29 31.11
CA THR A 10 17.85 -0.42 31.54
C THR A 10 17.04 0.83 31.27
N ARG A 11 17.51 1.74 30.41
CA ARG A 11 16.69 2.86 29.96
C ARG A 11 15.47 2.29 29.21
N PRO A 12 14.25 2.82 29.43
CA PRO A 12 13.10 2.43 28.62
C PRO A 12 13.46 2.69 27.16
N VAL A 13 13.61 1.62 26.38
CA VAL A 13 13.83 1.76 24.94
C VAL A 13 12.56 2.42 24.41
N GLU A 14 12.71 3.61 23.83
CA GLU A 14 11.60 4.31 23.19
C GLU A 14 10.95 3.35 22.19
N TRP A 15 9.63 3.17 22.25
CA TRP A 15 8.95 2.12 21.48
C TRP A 15 9.24 2.19 19.97
N ARG A 16 9.53 3.39 19.43
CA ARG A 16 9.96 3.57 18.03
C ARG A 16 11.29 2.88 17.72
N GLU A 17 12.25 2.92 18.63
CA GLU A 17 13.51 2.18 18.52
C GLU A 17 13.25 0.68 18.53
N GLN A 18 12.32 0.19 19.37
CA GLN A 18 11.92 -1.22 19.36
C GLN A 18 11.31 -1.63 18.01
N VAL A 19 10.48 -0.76 17.40
CA VAL A 19 9.95 -1.02 16.05
C VAL A 19 11.08 -1.10 15.02
N HIS A 20 12.04 -0.18 15.03
CA HIS A 20 13.16 -0.20 14.10
C HIS A 20 14.05 -1.44 14.27
N VAL A 21 14.28 -1.87 15.52
CA VAL A 21 14.98 -3.14 15.80
C VAL A 21 14.18 -4.32 15.21
N ALA A 22 12.87 -4.39 15.47
CA ALA A 22 12.00 -5.44 14.95
C ALA A 22 11.99 -5.46 13.41
N GLU A 23 11.89 -4.31 12.75
CA GLU A 23 12.00 -4.20 11.30
C GLU A 23 13.36 -4.69 10.77
N GLY A 24 14.44 -4.34 11.46
CA GLY A 24 15.81 -4.72 11.08
C GLY A 24 16.02 -6.23 11.09
N ILE A 25 15.40 -6.93 12.03
CA ILE A 25 15.44 -8.40 12.10
C ILE A 25 14.24 -9.07 11.40
N ARG A 26 13.37 -8.29 10.74
CA ARG A 26 12.14 -8.74 10.07
C ARG A 26 11.14 -9.44 10.99
N ASP A 27 11.13 -9.09 12.27
CA ASP A 27 10.04 -9.42 13.19
C ASP A 27 8.85 -8.49 12.92
N TRP A 28 8.14 -8.79 11.84
CA TRP A 28 7.04 -7.97 11.38
C TRP A 28 5.87 -7.96 12.35
N ASP A 29 5.63 -9.06 13.06
CA ASP A 29 4.52 -9.16 14.00
C ASP A 29 4.74 -8.24 15.21
N ALA A 30 5.96 -8.17 15.73
CA ALA A 30 6.32 -7.21 16.78
C ALA A 30 6.22 -5.76 16.28
N ALA A 31 6.78 -5.46 15.10
CA ALA A 31 6.74 -4.12 14.51
C ALA A 31 5.30 -3.63 14.29
N ILE A 32 4.46 -4.48 13.66
CA ILE A 32 3.05 -4.18 13.39
C ILE A 32 2.28 -3.98 14.70
N SER A 33 2.47 -4.86 15.69
CA SER A 33 1.77 -4.76 16.98
C SER A 33 2.11 -3.46 17.72
N LEU A 34 3.39 -3.07 17.73
CA LEU A 34 3.84 -1.84 18.39
C LEU A 34 3.30 -0.57 17.74
N VAL A 35 3.32 -0.49 16.40
CA VAL A 35 2.85 0.68 15.65
C VAL A 35 1.33 0.77 15.66
N SER A 36 0.62 -0.34 15.37
CA SER A 36 -0.84 -0.37 15.29
C SER A 36 -1.53 -0.02 16.60
N ALA A 37 -0.94 -0.36 17.75
CA ALA A 37 -1.43 0.03 19.07
C ALA A 37 -1.46 1.54 19.32
N ARG A 38 -0.82 2.33 18.45
CA ARG A 38 -0.68 3.79 18.53
C ARG A 38 -1.13 4.48 17.25
N ALA A 39 -1.82 3.76 16.37
CA ALA A 39 -2.25 4.21 15.07
C ALA A 39 -3.73 4.58 15.08
N GLU A 40 -4.04 5.77 14.57
CA GLU A 40 -5.43 6.22 14.43
C GLU A 40 -5.62 6.91 13.08
N CYS A 41 -6.53 6.38 12.25
CA CYS A 41 -6.74 6.86 10.89
C CYS A 41 -7.20 8.33 10.82
N TYR A 42 -8.15 8.73 11.67
CA TYR A 42 -8.74 10.08 11.65
C TYR A 42 -8.46 10.83 12.96
N SER A 43 -7.21 10.81 13.41
CA SER A 43 -6.79 11.54 14.61
C SER A 43 -6.40 12.97 14.29
N THR A 44 -6.68 13.88 15.22
CA THR A 44 -6.10 15.23 15.24
C THR A 44 -4.66 15.24 15.75
N ASP A 45 -4.23 14.16 16.42
CA ASP A 45 -2.82 13.94 16.74
C ASP A 45 -2.09 13.46 15.48
N PHE A 46 -1.20 14.32 14.97
CA PHE A 46 -0.40 14.01 13.78
C PHE A 46 0.47 12.76 14.00
N GLN A 47 0.93 12.48 15.23
CA GLN A 47 1.76 11.30 15.48
C GLN A 47 0.94 10.02 15.38
N ALA A 48 -0.29 10.02 15.89
CA ALA A 48 -1.19 8.87 15.79
C ALA A 48 -1.59 8.60 14.33
N HIS A 49 -1.80 9.67 13.54
CA HIS A 49 -2.04 9.54 12.10
C HIS A 49 -0.79 9.04 11.34
N ASP A 50 0.40 9.56 11.64
CA ASP A 50 1.64 9.10 11.02
C ASP A 50 1.92 7.63 11.35
N ASN A 51 1.64 7.20 12.58
CA ASN A 51 1.73 5.80 12.97
C ASN A 51 0.73 4.94 12.17
N HIS A 52 -0.45 5.47 11.84
CA HIS A 52 -1.40 4.78 10.97
C HIS A 52 -0.86 4.56 9.56
N LEU A 53 -0.23 5.59 8.97
CA LEU A 53 0.41 5.43 7.66
C LEU A 53 1.57 4.42 7.73
N TRP A 54 2.38 4.47 8.79
CA TRP A 54 3.46 3.50 9.03
C TRP A 54 2.93 2.07 9.17
N HIS A 55 1.82 1.87 9.87
CA HIS A 55 1.17 0.57 9.98
C HIS A 55 0.81 0.00 8.60
N MET A 56 0.24 0.81 7.70
CA MET A 56 -0.08 0.37 6.34
C MET A 56 1.18 -0.05 5.56
N ASP A 57 2.29 0.69 5.74
CA ASP A 57 3.57 0.36 5.12
C ASP A 57 4.17 -0.93 5.66
N LEU A 58 4.07 -1.18 6.97
CA LEU A 58 4.52 -2.43 7.59
C LEU A 58 3.74 -3.62 7.05
N LEU A 59 2.42 -3.52 6.90
CA LEU A 59 1.61 -4.59 6.30
C LEU A 59 2.07 -4.93 4.87
N VAL A 60 2.43 -3.91 4.07
CA VAL A 60 2.96 -4.15 2.71
C VAL A 60 4.33 -4.79 2.72
N ARG A 61 5.23 -4.38 3.64
CA ARG A 61 6.59 -4.94 3.75
C ARG A 61 6.57 -6.38 4.26
N ALA A 62 5.62 -6.69 5.14
CA ALA A 62 5.37 -8.02 5.66
C ALA A 62 4.51 -8.91 4.72
N GLU A 63 4.12 -8.40 3.54
CA GLU A 63 3.25 -9.08 2.58
C GLU A 63 1.89 -9.54 3.16
N ARG A 64 1.41 -8.87 4.21
CA ARG A 64 0.13 -9.12 4.89
C ARG A 64 -1.04 -8.51 4.10
N PHE A 65 -1.17 -8.85 2.82
CA PHE A 65 -2.18 -8.28 1.93
C PHE A 65 -3.61 -8.61 2.31
N GLU A 66 -3.85 -9.74 2.98
CA GLU A 66 -5.19 -10.10 3.48
C GLU A 66 -5.64 -9.11 4.55
N GLN A 67 -4.82 -8.85 5.56
CA GLN A 67 -5.10 -7.85 6.60
C GLN A 67 -5.27 -6.45 6.00
N LEU A 68 -4.41 -6.07 5.05
CA LEU A 68 -4.54 -4.78 4.36
C LEU A 68 -5.82 -4.71 3.49
N THR A 69 -6.28 -5.84 2.94
CA THR A 69 -7.54 -5.94 2.19
C THR A 69 -8.75 -5.75 3.09
N GLU A 70 -8.73 -6.33 4.30
CA GLU A 70 -9.78 -6.15 5.30
C GLU A 70 -9.87 -4.69 5.73
N LEU A 71 -8.75 -4.07 6.09
CA LEU A 71 -8.70 -2.65 6.46
C LEU A 71 -9.20 -1.75 5.32
N ALA A 72 -8.83 -2.05 4.07
CA ALA A 72 -9.22 -1.27 2.89
C ALA A 72 -10.74 -1.18 2.64
N LEU A 73 -11.56 -2.00 3.32
CA LEU A 73 -13.01 -1.90 3.26
C LEU A 73 -13.53 -0.61 3.89
N THR A 74 -12.92 -0.16 4.99
CA THR A 74 -13.35 1.01 5.76
C THR A 74 -12.29 2.10 5.81
N ASP A 75 -11.05 1.79 5.45
CA ASP A 75 -9.91 2.70 5.56
C ASP A 75 -9.40 3.13 4.18
N VAL A 76 -9.44 4.45 3.92
CA VAL A 76 -9.01 5.02 2.66
C VAL A 76 -7.49 4.94 2.45
N HIS A 77 -6.69 5.02 3.51
CA HIS A 77 -5.24 4.92 3.45
C HIS A 77 -4.83 3.48 3.17
N ALA A 78 -5.45 2.51 3.83
CA ALA A 78 -5.26 1.09 3.54
C ALA A 78 -5.61 0.77 2.08
N ARG A 79 -6.76 1.25 1.59
CA ARG A 79 -7.20 1.06 0.20
C ARG A 79 -6.21 1.62 -0.81
N ARG A 80 -5.78 2.88 -0.63
CA ARG A 80 -4.79 3.52 -1.50
C ARG A 80 -3.46 2.77 -1.45
N ARG A 81 -3.01 2.39 -0.25
CA ARG A 81 -1.73 1.70 -0.06
C ARG A 81 -1.72 0.32 -0.72
N LEU A 82 -2.82 -0.43 -0.57
CA LEU A 82 -3.01 -1.72 -1.21
C LEU A 82 -3.00 -1.61 -2.74
N ASN A 83 -3.79 -0.70 -3.31
CA ASN A 83 -3.87 -0.53 -4.76
C ASN A 83 -2.49 -0.18 -5.36
N ARG A 84 -1.74 0.71 -4.69
CA ARG A 84 -0.36 1.03 -5.06
C ARG A 84 0.56 -0.19 -4.95
N ALA A 85 0.50 -0.94 -3.85
CA ALA A 85 1.34 -2.11 -3.64
C ALA A 85 1.10 -3.23 -4.67
N LEU A 86 -0.16 -3.41 -5.10
CA LEU A 86 -0.55 -4.35 -6.15
C LEU A 86 -0.04 -3.90 -7.52
N HIS A 87 -0.12 -2.61 -7.84
CA HIS A 87 0.46 -2.02 -9.06
C HIS A 87 1.97 -2.22 -9.12
N GLU A 88 2.69 -1.85 -8.06
CA GLU A 88 4.15 -1.96 -7.97
C GLU A 88 4.64 -3.41 -8.11
N ARG A 89 3.81 -4.38 -7.69
CA ARG A 89 4.09 -5.82 -7.85
C ARG A 89 3.51 -6.43 -9.13
N GLY A 90 2.82 -5.65 -9.95
CA GLY A 90 2.25 -6.10 -11.21
C GLY A 90 1.08 -7.09 -11.08
N ILE A 91 0.36 -7.08 -9.96
CA ILE A 91 -0.75 -7.99 -9.64
C ILE A 91 -2.06 -7.40 -10.17
N ASP A 92 -2.33 -7.61 -11.45
CA ASP A 92 -3.52 -7.06 -12.13
C ASP A 92 -4.82 -7.79 -11.75
N THR A 93 -4.77 -9.09 -11.45
CA THR A 93 -5.94 -9.91 -11.09
C THR A 93 -6.68 -9.37 -9.87
N THR A 94 -5.95 -9.02 -8.81
CA THR A 94 -6.52 -8.43 -7.60
C THR A 94 -7.04 -7.01 -7.87
N LEU A 95 -6.32 -6.20 -8.66
CA LEU A 95 -6.79 -4.86 -9.06
C LEU A 95 -8.11 -4.95 -9.85
N ARG A 96 -8.23 -5.91 -10.79
CA ARG A 96 -9.47 -6.19 -11.54
C ARG A 96 -10.63 -6.56 -10.62
N ARG A 97 -10.40 -7.43 -9.64
CA ARG A 97 -11.42 -7.84 -8.66
C ARG A 97 -11.93 -6.65 -7.86
N ARG A 98 -11.01 -5.80 -7.38
CA ARG A 98 -11.34 -4.61 -6.59
C ARG A 98 -12.07 -3.55 -7.42
N ALA A 99 -11.60 -3.28 -8.63
CA ALA A 99 -12.27 -2.38 -9.57
C ALA A 99 -13.70 -2.85 -9.88
N LYS A 100 -13.90 -4.17 -10.09
CA LYS A 100 -15.25 -4.76 -10.27
C LYS A 100 -16.16 -4.54 -9.05
N ALA A 101 -15.59 -4.42 -7.86
CA ALA A 101 -16.33 -4.11 -6.63
C ALA A 101 -16.56 -2.60 -6.44
N GLY A 102 -16.23 -1.76 -7.43
CA GLY A 102 -16.42 -0.31 -7.38
C GLY A 102 -15.24 0.49 -6.84
N ASP A 103 -14.06 -0.13 -6.63
CA ASP A 103 -12.86 0.61 -6.23
C ASP A 103 -12.24 1.32 -7.45
N SER A 104 -12.65 2.57 -7.70
CA SER A 104 -12.12 3.39 -8.81
C SER A 104 -10.60 3.61 -8.71
N GLY A 105 -10.03 3.60 -7.50
CA GLY A 105 -8.58 3.67 -7.31
C GLY A 105 -7.87 2.41 -7.81
N ALA A 106 -8.49 1.24 -7.66
CA ALA A 106 -7.97 0.00 -8.22
C ALA A 106 -8.05 0.00 -9.76
N LEU A 107 -9.11 0.58 -10.34
CA LEU A 107 -9.23 0.75 -11.79
C LEU A 107 -8.12 1.64 -12.34
N TYR A 108 -7.85 2.77 -11.69
CA TYR A 108 -6.74 3.66 -12.06
C TYR A 108 -5.40 2.91 -12.10
N HIS A 109 -5.08 2.18 -11.03
CA HIS A 109 -3.84 1.41 -10.95
C HIS A 109 -3.78 0.25 -11.95
N LEU A 110 -4.92 -0.38 -12.26
CA LEU A 110 -5.01 -1.41 -13.30
C LEU A 110 -4.72 -0.82 -14.69
N VAL A 111 -5.37 0.29 -15.05
CA VAL A 111 -5.16 0.96 -16.34
C VAL A 111 -3.70 1.37 -16.50
N LYS A 112 -3.13 1.98 -15.46
CA LYS A 112 -1.72 2.37 -15.45
C LYS A 112 -0.80 1.17 -15.68
N LEU A 113 -1.01 0.07 -14.94
CA LEU A 113 -0.22 -1.15 -15.08
C LEU A 113 -0.27 -1.73 -16.50
N LEU A 114 -1.47 -1.81 -17.10
CA LEU A 114 -1.66 -2.35 -18.45
C LEU A 114 -1.00 -1.46 -19.49
N CYS A 115 -1.13 -0.13 -19.38
CA CYS A 115 -0.47 0.82 -20.26
C CYS A 115 1.06 0.78 -20.15
N GLU A 116 1.62 0.67 -18.93
CA GLU A 116 3.06 0.48 -18.72
C GLU A 116 3.60 -0.79 -19.40
N ARG A 117 2.75 -1.80 -19.57
CA ARG A 117 3.04 -3.04 -20.32
C ARG A 117 2.69 -2.95 -21.81
N ALA A 118 2.34 -1.76 -22.30
CA ALA A 118 1.84 -1.50 -23.66
C ALA A 118 0.58 -2.30 -24.05
N GLN A 119 -0.20 -2.77 -23.07
CA GLN A 119 -1.46 -3.51 -23.25
C GLN A 119 -2.65 -2.56 -23.37
N PHE A 120 -2.58 -1.57 -24.28
CA PHE A 120 -3.58 -0.49 -24.38
C PHE A 120 -4.99 -0.97 -24.69
N ARG A 121 -5.13 -2.02 -25.50
CA ARG A 121 -6.44 -2.63 -25.79
C ARG A 121 -7.07 -3.19 -24.52
N GLU A 122 -6.29 -3.92 -23.73
CA GLU A 122 -6.77 -4.49 -22.47
C GLU A 122 -7.08 -3.41 -21.43
N ALA A 123 -6.33 -2.30 -21.44
CA ALA A 123 -6.60 -1.15 -20.60
C ALA A 123 -7.95 -0.50 -20.97
N HIS A 124 -8.21 -0.25 -22.26
CA HIS A 124 -9.49 0.26 -22.74
C HIS A 124 -10.65 -0.68 -22.40
N GLU A 125 -10.52 -1.98 -22.69
CA GLU A 125 -11.53 -2.99 -22.36
C GLU A 125 -11.79 -3.08 -20.85
N ALA A 126 -10.77 -2.85 -20.02
CA ALA A 126 -10.94 -2.80 -18.58
C ALA A 126 -11.83 -1.63 -18.15
N VAL A 127 -11.65 -0.43 -18.71
CA VAL A 127 -12.50 0.74 -18.40
C VAL A 127 -13.94 0.48 -18.85
N GLU A 128 -14.15 0.13 -20.11
CA GLU A 128 -15.48 -0.16 -20.69
C GLU A 128 -16.28 -1.18 -19.87
N ARG A 129 -15.61 -2.23 -19.39
CA ARG A 129 -16.30 -3.31 -18.68
C ARG A 129 -16.50 -3.03 -17.19
N LEU A 130 -15.62 -2.26 -16.56
CA LEU A 130 -15.60 -2.10 -15.10
C LEU A 130 -16.26 -0.80 -14.65
N ASP A 131 -16.11 0.27 -15.42
CA ASP A 131 -16.63 1.60 -15.10
C ASP A 131 -16.72 2.45 -16.40
N PRO A 132 -17.68 2.14 -17.31
CA PRO A 132 -17.74 2.75 -18.65
C PRO A 132 -17.95 4.27 -18.62
N GLU A 133 -18.59 4.79 -17.58
CA GLU A 133 -18.85 6.23 -17.41
C GLU A 133 -17.66 6.99 -16.80
N ASN A 134 -16.54 6.30 -16.53
CA ASN A 134 -15.36 6.91 -15.93
C ASN A 134 -14.53 7.66 -16.98
N GLU A 135 -14.95 8.88 -17.29
CA GLU A 135 -14.27 9.77 -18.24
C GLU A 135 -12.77 9.93 -17.93
N TYR A 136 -12.41 10.01 -16.65
CA TYR A 136 -11.01 10.11 -16.23
C TYR A 136 -10.19 8.87 -16.60
N ALA A 137 -10.73 7.67 -16.40
CA ALA A 137 -10.05 6.43 -16.77
C ALA A 137 -9.89 6.29 -18.29
N HIS A 138 -10.89 6.70 -19.07
CA HIS A 138 -10.78 6.77 -20.54
C HIS A 138 -9.69 7.74 -20.99
N GLN A 139 -9.66 8.94 -20.42
CA GLN A 139 -8.65 9.94 -20.70
C GLN A 139 -7.25 9.42 -20.37
N LEU A 140 -7.07 8.75 -19.22
CA LEU A 140 -5.80 8.16 -18.82
C LEU A 140 -5.27 7.15 -19.85
N VAL A 141 -6.13 6.28 -20.41
CA VAL A 141 -5.74 5.34 -21.47
C VAL A 141 -5.24 6.10 -22.70
N ALA A 142 -5.97 7.14 -23.13
CA ALA A 142 -5.64 7.92 -24.32
C ALA A 142 -4.30 8.67 -24.16
N GLU A 143 -4.07 9.28 -23.00
CA GLU A 143 -2.84 10.02 -22.68
C GLU A 143 -1.62 9.09 -22.66
N LEU A 144 -1.70 7.97 -21.93
CA LEU A 144 -0.58 7.03 -21.80
C LEU A 144 -0.23 6.36 -23.14
N ARG A 145 -1.23 6.09 -23.99
CA ARG A 145 -1.02 5.59 -25.36
C ARG A 145 -0.26 6.60 -26.21
N THR A 146 -0.66 7.87 -26.13
CA THR A 146 -0.03 8.95 -26.90
C THR A 146 1.43 9.16 -26.48
N ALA A 147 1.68 9.21 -25.16
CA ALA A 147 3.03 9.33 -24.61
C ALA A 147 3.95 8.17 -25.05
N SER A 148 3.42 6.96 -25.17
CA SER A 148 4.17 5.77 -25.61
C SER A 148 4.41 5.73 -27.14
N GLY A 149 3.55 6.38 -27.93
CA GLY A 149 3.66 6.45 -29.38
C GLY A 149 4.56 7.59 -29.89
N GLY A 150 4.69 8.67 -29.12
CA GLY A 150 5.55 9.83 -29.46
C GLY A 150 7.04 9.65 -29.13
N ALA A 151 7.42 8.56 -28.46
CA ALA A 151 8.81 8.24 -28.13
C ALA A 151 9.54 7.45 -29.24
N ARG A 152 9.14 7.63 -30.50
CA ARG A 152 9.71 6.94 -31.68
C ARG A 152 10.42 7.89 -32.62
#